data_AF-A0AAE1VV96-F1
#
_entry.id   AF-A0AAE1VV96-F1
#
_cell.length_a   1.000
_cell.length_b   1.000
_cell.length_c   1.000
_cell.angle_alpha   90.00
_cell.angle_beta   90.00
_cell.angle_gamma   90.00
#
_symmetry.space_group_name_H-M   'P 1'
#
loop_
_entity.id
_entity.type
_entity.pdbx_description
1 polymer ?
#
loop_
_entity_poly.entity_id
_entity_poly.type
_entity_poly.pdbx_seq_one_letter_code
_entity_poly.pdbx_strand_id
1 'polypeptide(L)'
;MADIVKQILARPMQLAGQVTKAAIEVHSNEQECQDIKTKTEKLSGLLRQAARSSNDLYERPTRQIIDDTEQVLDKALTLIFKCANGLRRVFTITPAAAFRKTSQQLENSIGDVSWLLRVSTPADDGGNEYLGLPPIAANEPILCLIWEQIAILCSGSVEEHSDAAASLVSLACDNDRYGKLIIEEGGVGPLLKLAKKDEWRPNQQQQHHHQVALSGTSIKGKRENEEPATKADMKAMAARALRHLCAGNAAICSSITEPRALLCLAFLLEKGPDEVQYHSALALMEITAVAETNSDLRRTAFKPTAPAAKAVVDQFLRIINKEDSDLLYPSIRSIGNLARTFRATETRIINPLVKLLDDREPEVTREAAIALSKFACAGNFLSQSLQGYNRGRRNQAPSSTGFLWGTNGSDSFSDTLELHSNACF
;
A
#
# COMPACT_ATOMS: atom_id res chain seq x y z
N MET A 1 -15.45 -9.98 -2.81
CA MET A 1 -15.61 -8.60 -2.29
C MET A 1 -17.10 -8.25 -2.21
N ALA A 2 -17.85 -8.29 -3.31
CA ALA A 2 -19.29 -8.01 -3.33
C ALA A 2 -20.14 -8.84 -2.36
N ASP A 3 -19.83 -10.14 -2.19
CA ASP A 3 -20.59 -10.99 -1.27
C ASP A 3 -20.41 -10.60 0.20
N ILE A 4 -19.23 -10.07 0.57
CA ILE A 4 -18.94 -9.57 1.92
C ILE A 4 -19.72 -8.27 2.16
N VAL A 5 -19.70 -7.35 1.19
CA VAL A 5 -20.44 -6.08 1.27
C VAL A 5 -21.95 -6.32 1.35
N LYS A 6 -22.49 -7.27 0.59
CA LYS A 6 -23.91 -7.68 0.68
C LYS A 6 -24.27 -8.24 2.05
N GLN A 7 -23.37 -9.03 2.67
CA GLN A 7 -23.59 -9.53 4.03
C GLN A 7 -23.60 -8.39 5.06
N ILE A 8 -22.67 -7.44 4.95
CA ILE A 8 -22.58 -6.26 5.83
C ILE A 8 -23.86 -5.42 5.74
N LEU A 9 -24.42 -5.22 4.55
CA LEU A 9 -25.61 -4.39 4.34
C LEU A 9 -26.93 -5.03 4.80
N ALA A 10 -26.99 -6.37 4.89
CA ALA A 10 -28.23 -7.10 5.12
C ALA A 10 -28.91 -6.74 6.46
N ARG A 11 -28.13 -6.66 7.53
CA ARG A 11 -28.64 -6.38 8.88
C ARG A 11 -29.17 -4.95 9.04
N PRO A 12 -28.43 -3.89 8.67
CA PRO A 12 -28.96 -2.52 8.68
C PRO A 12 -30.21 -2.36 7.80
N MET A 13 -30.28 -3.00 6.63
CA MET A 13 -31.50 -2.99 5.81
C MET A 13 -32.71 -3.62 6.53
N GLN A 14 -32.48 -4.73 7.25
CA GLN A 14 -33.50 -5.38 8.06
C GLN A 14 -33.97 -4.47 9.20
N LEU A 15 -33.03 -3.85 9.94
CA LEU A 15 -33.34 -2.96 11.06
C LEU A 15 -34.11 -1.72 10.58
N ALA A 16 -33.71 -1.11 9.46
CA ALA A 16 -34.43 0.02 8.88
C ALA A 16 -35.89 -0.33 8.58
N GLY A 17 -36.16 -1.52 8.03
CA GLY A 17 -37.52 -2.02 7.83
C GLY A 17 -38.30 -2.21 9.13
N GLN A 18 -37.65 -2.70 10.19
CA GLN A 18 -38.28 -2.87 11.51
C GLN A 18 -38.63 -1.53 12.16
N VAL A 19 -37.74 -0.55 12.08
CA VAL A 19 -37.95 0.82 12.60
C VAL A 19 -39.13 1.47 11.89
N THR A 20 -39.17 1.45 10.55
CA THR A 20 -40.27 2.02 9.77
C THR A 20 -41.62 1.38 10.10
N LYS A 21 -41.65 0.04 10.28
CA LYS A 21 -42.86 -0.68 10.66
C LYS A 21 -43.31 -0.34 12.09
N ALA A 22 -42.40 -0.41 13.05
CA ALA A 22 -42.71 -0.14 14.45
C ALA A 22 -43.17 1.32 14.67
N ALA A 23 -42.68 2.26 13.86
CA ALA A 23 -43.08 3.67 13.91
C ALA A 23 -44.56 3.91 13.60
N ILE A 24 -45.24 2.98 12.89
CA ILE A 24 -46.66 3.07 12.55
C ILE A 24 -47.54 2.65 13.74
N GLU A 25 -47.03 1.78 14.61
CA GLU A 25 -47.77 1.15 15.72
C GLU A 25 -47.65 1.95 17.04
N VAL A 26 -47.16 3.19 16.97
CA VAL A 26 -46.87 4.01 18.16
C VAL A 26 -48.11 4.81 18.60
N HIS A 27 -48.32 4.93 19.91
CA HIS A 27 -49.43 5.67 20.52
C HIS A 27 -49.01 6.93 21.31
N SER A 28 -47.71 7.26 21.32
CA SER A 28 -47.14 8.40 22.06
C SER A 28 -45.94 9.00 21.30
N ASN A 29 -45.72 10.32 21.42
CA ASN A 29 -44.66 11.05 20.70
C ASN A 29 -44.72 10.86 19.17
N GLU A 30 -45.93 10.97 18.60
CA GLU A 30 -46.19 10.67 17.18
C GLU A 30 -45.33 11.51 16.24
N GLN A 31 -45.16 12.81 16.53
CA GLN A 31 -44.39 13.71 15.68
C GLN A 31 -42.90 13.31 15.62
N GLU A 32 -42.28 13.02 16.78
CA GLU A 32 -40.89 12.59 16.84
C GLU A 32 -40.69 11.19 16.23
N CYS A 33 -41.66 10.29 16.39
CA CYS A 33 -41.62 8.97 15.74
C CYS A 33 -41.75 9.08 14.22
N GLN A 34 -42.56 10.03 13.73
CA GLN A 34 -42.72 10.29 12.30
C GLN A 34 -41.45 10.90 11.67
N ASP A 35 -40.73 11.76 12.39
CA ASP A 35 -39.42 12.27 11.97
C ASP A 35 -38.39 11.12 11.85
N ILE A 36 -38.28 10.28 12.89
CA ILE A 36 -37.40 9.10 12.86
C ILE A 36 -37.76 8.17 11.70
N LYS A 37 -39.05 7.91 11.47
CA LYS A 37 -39.53 7.09 10.36
C LYS A 37 -39.07 7.64 9.01
N THR A 38 -39.28 8.93 8.78
CA THR A 38 -38.96 9.60 7.51
C THR A 38 -37.46 9.51 7.20
N LYS A 39 -36.61 9.77 8.20
CA LYS A 39 -35.14 9.64 8.04
C LYS A 39 -34.72 8.19 7.80
N THR A 40 -35.34 7.25 8.50
CA THR A 40 -35.07 5.82 8.32
C THR A 40 -35.47 5.33 6.93
N GLU A 41 -36.57 5.82 6.37
CA GLU A 41 -37.00 5.50 5.00
C GLU A 41 -35.99 6.01 3.96
N LYS A 42 -35.50 7.25 4.12
CA LYS A 42 -34.43 7.81 3.29
C LYS A 42 -33.15 6.96 3.37
N LEU A 43 -32.71 6.64 4.58
CA LEU A 43 -31.55 5.78 4.83
C LEU A 43 -31.74 4.37 4.22
N SER A 44 -32.94 3.79 4.33
CA SER A 44 -33.26 2.50 3.71
C SER A 44 -33.15 2.54 2.18
N GLY A 45 -33.51 3.65 1.55
CA GLY A 45 -33.29 3.90 0.13
C GLY A 45 -31.81 3.85 -0.24
N LEU A 46 -30.97 4.58 0.50
CA LEU A 46 -29.52 4.62 0.29
C LEU A 46 -28.87 3.25 0.51
N LEU A 47 -29.24 2.52 1.57
CA LEU A 47 -28.73 1.17 1.84
C LEU A 47 -29.07 0.18 0.70
N ARG A 48 -30.25 0.32 0.09
CA ARG A 48 -30.62 -0.49 -1.08
C ARG A 48 -29.82 -0.11 -2.32
N GLN A 49 -29.54 1.17 -2.53
CA GLN A 49 -28.66 1.62 -3.62
C GLN A 49 -27.25 1.07 -3.42
N ALA A 50 -26.71 1.15 -2.19
CA ALA A 50 -25.42 0.57 -1.83
C ALA A 50 -25.37 -0.95 -2.09
N ALA A 51 -26.44 -1.68 -1.78
CA ALA A 51 -26.51 -3.11 -2.04
C ALA A 51 -26.48 -3.45 -3.54
N ARG A 52 -27.12 -2.63 -4.38
CA ARG A 52 -27.09 -2.78 -5.85
C ARG A 52 -25.70 -2.51 -6.42
N SER A 53 -25.01 -1.52 -5.87
CA SER A 53 -23.66 -1.10 -6.27
C SER A 53 -22.54 -1.81 -5.50
N SER A 54 -22.85 -2.91 -4.80
CA SER A 54 -21.92 -3.60 -3.88
C SER A 54 -20.62 -4.11 -4.50
N ASN A 55 -20.53 -4.22 -5.84
CA ASN A 55 -19.29 -4.56 -6.54
C ASN A 55 -18.30 -3.40 -6.60
N ASP A 56 -18.81 -2.17 -6.57
CA ASP A 56 -18.05 -0.94 -6.81
C ASP A 56 -17.78 -0.18 -5.49
N LEU A 57 -18.40 -0.62 -4.39
CA LEU A 57 -18.19 -0.05 -3.06
C LEU A 57 -16.79 -0.33 -2.52
N TYR A 58 -16.15 0.73 -2.05
CA TYR A 58 -14.87 0.65 -1.37
C TYR A 58 -15.05 0.01 0.03
N GLU A 59 -14.52 -1.21 0.19
CA GLU A 59 -14.86 -2.12 1.30
C GLU A 59 -14.62 -1.54 2.69
N ARG A 60 -13.51 -0.81 2.87
CA ARG A 60 -13.05 -0.31 4.18
C ARG A 60 -13.99 0.73 4.79
N PRO A 61 -14.26 1.89 4.15
CA PRO A 61 -15.25 2.82 4.66
C PRO A 61 -16.65 2.23 4.67
N THR A 62 -16.98 1.33 3.73
CA THR A 62 -18.28 0.63 3.75
C THR A 62 -18.49 -0.10 5.06
N ARG A 63 -17.49 -0.86 5.54
CA ARG A 63 -17.64 -1.60 6.79
C ARG A 63 -17.89 -0.67 7.96
N GLN A 64 -17.07 0.37 8.11
CA GLN A 64 -17.18 1.29 9.25
C GLN A 64 -18.50 2.08 9.23
N ILE A 65 -18.86 2.67 8.08
CA ILE A 65 -20.09 3.46 7.94
C ILE A 65 -21.32 2.60 8.18
N ILE A 66 -21.34 1.37 7.67
CA ILE A 66 -22.50 0.49 7.79
C ILE A 66 -22.62 -0.09 9.20
N ASP A 67 -21.51 -0.40 9.89
CA ASP A 67 -21.52 -0.84 11.30
C ASP A 67 -22.07 0.28 12.21
N ASP A 68 -21.65 1.53 12.01
CA ASP A 68 -22.17 2.69 12.77
C ASP A 68 -23.66 2.94 12.45
N THR A 69 -24.04 2.83 11.18
CA THR A 69 -25.43 2.92 10.73
C THR A 69 -26.31 1.85 11.40
N GLU A 70 -25.82 0.61 11.50
CA GLU A 70 -26.52 -0.48 12.18
C GLU A 70 -26.79 -0.13 13.65
N GLN A 71 -25.78 0.37 14.37
CA GLN A 71 -25.92 0.76 15.78
C GLN A 71 -26.92 1.92 15.96
N VAL A 72 -26.95 2.88 15.04
CA VAL A 72 -27.92 3.99 15.08
C VAL A 72 -29.34 3.47 14.85
N LEU A 73 -29.53 2.56 13.90
CA LEU A 73 -30.83 1.93 13.63
C LEU A 73 -31.32 1.08 14.82
N ASP A 74 -30.43 0.35 15.50
CA ASP A 74 -30.78 -0.42 16.70
C ASP A 74 -31.22 0.49 17.87
N LYS A 75 -30.52 1.61 18.06
CA LYS A 75 -30.92 2.66 19.03
C LYS A 75 -32.27 3.28 18.67
N ALA A 76 -32.51 3.56 17.40
CA ALA A 76 -33.79 4.07 16.91
C ALA A 76 -34.93 3.07 17.15
N LEU A 77 -34.70 1.79 16.85
CA LEU A 77 -35.69 0.73 17.05
C LEU A 77 -36.05 0.59 18.54
N THR A 78 -35.04 0.58 19.41
CA THR A 78 -35.22 0.53 20.87
C THR A 78 -36.03 1.74 21.37
N LEU A 79 -35.79 2.93 20.81
CA LEU A 79 -36.52 4.14 21.17
C LEU A 79 -38.00 4.07 20.77
N ILE A 80 -38.28 3.62 19.54
CA ILE A 80 -39.66 3.47 19.03
C ILE A 80 -40.42 2.40 19.83
N PHE A 81 -39.81 1.25 20.13
CA PHE A 81 -40.46 0.21 20.92
C PHE A 81 -40.85 0.67 22.33
N LYS A 82 -40.08 1.59 22.94
CA LYS A 82 -40.47 2.21 24.22
C LYS A 82 -41.75 3.05 24.09
N CYS A 83 -41.98 3.67 22.94
CA CYS A 83 -43.14 4.53 22.69
C CYS A 83 -44.40 3.72 22.32
N ALA A 84 -44.22 2.56 21.68
CA ALA A 84 -45.32 1.62 21.40
C ALA A 84 -45.81 0.89 22.66
N ASN A 85 -44.90 0.56 23.59
CA ASN A 85 -45.22 -0.19 24.81
C ASN A 85 -45.57 0.69 26.03
N GLY A 86 -45.69 2.01 25.85
CA GLY A 86 -45.87 3.00 26.92
C GLY A 86 -47.13 2.83 27.78
N LEU A 87 -48.06 1.94 27.41
CA LEU A 87 -49.28 1.63 28.16
C LEU A 87 -49.16 0.42 29.12
N ARG A 88 -48.07 -0.36 29.11
CA ARG A 88 -47.92 -1.56 29.98
C ARG A 88 -46.91 -1.45 31.12
N ARG A 89 -46.08 -0.41 31.18
CA ARG A 89 -45.19 -0.15 32.32
C ARG A 89 -45.26 1.32 32.72
N VAL A 90 -45.84 1.55 33.89
CA VAL A 90 -45.91 2.86 34.54
C VAL A 90 -44.47 3.41 34.70
N PHE A 91 -44.21 4.62 34.20
CA PHE A 91 -42.97 5.41 34.39
C PHE A 91 -41.74 5.17 33.48
N THR A 92 -41.89 5.19 32.15
CA THR A 92 -40.76 5.60 31.28
C THR A 92 -41.16 6.74 30.35
N ILE A 93 -41.02 7.98 30.83
CA ILE A 93 -41.08 9.18 29.97
C ILE A 93 -39.79 9.18 29.14
N THR A 94 -39.91 8.92 27.85
CA THR A 94 -38.79 9.09 26.91
C THR A 94 -38.49 10.59 26.77
N PRO A 95 -37.29 11.08 27.14
CA PRO A 95 -37.00 12.50 27.05
C PRO A 95 -36.96 12.96 25.59
N ALA A 96 -37.49 14.15 25.29
CA ALA A 96 -37.37 14.79 23.96
C ALA A 96 -35.91 14.93 23.49
N ALA A 97 -34.95 14.99 24.43
CA ALA A 97 -33.53 14.96 24.13
C ALA A 97 -33.06 13.64 23.48
N ALA A 98 -33.65 12.50 23.85
CA ALA A 98 -33.33 11.20 23.25
C ALA A 98 -33.77 11.16 21.78
N PHE A 99 -34.98 11.64 21.49
CA PHE A 99 -35.48 11.77 20.11
C PHE A 99 -34.61 12.68 19.26
N ARG A 100 -34.28 13.88 19.76
CA ARG A 100 -33.39 14.81 19.05
C ARG A 100 -32.02 14.19 18.76
N LYS A 101 -31.44 13.48 19.73
CA LYS A 101 -30.15 12.79 19.56
C LYS A 101 -30.23 11.70 18.50
N THR A 102 -31.23 10.82 18.57
CA THR A 102 -31.41 9.74 17.60
C THR A 102 -31.72 10.27 16.21
N SER A 103 -32.56 11.30 16.10
CA SER A 103 -32.85 11.98 14.84
C SER A 103 -31.60 12.60 14.20
N GLN A 104 -30.74 13.24 15.00
CA GLN A 104 -29.46 13.76 14.51
C GLN A 104 -28.51 12.63 14.09
N GLN A 105 -28.46 11.53 14.84
CA GLN A 105 -27.62 10.38 14.48
C GLN A 105 -28.06 9.72 13.18
N LEU A 106 -29.38 9.62 12.93
CA LEU A 106 -29.90 9.13 11.65
C LEU A 106 -29.56 10.07 10.49
N GLU A 107 -29.63 11.38 10.72
CA GLU A 107 -29.20 12.37 9.71
C GLU A 107 -27.71 12.23 9.39
N ASN A 108 -26.88 12.00 10.41
CA ASN A 108 -25.45 11.76 10.21
C ASN A 108 -25.21 10.49 9.38
N SER A 109 -25.88 9.38 9.70
CA SER A 109 -25.80 8.14 8.91
C SER A 109 -26.31 8.31 7.47
N ILE A 110 -27.33 9.15 7.24
CA ILE A 110 -27.76 9.52 5.88
C ILE A 110 -26.61 10.21 5.15
N GLY A 111 -25.93 11.18 5.78
CA GLY A 111 -24.77 11.87 5.21
C GLY A 111 -23.63 10.90 4.88
N ASP A 112 -23.29 10.00 5.80
CA ASP A 112 -22.20 9.03 5.64
C ASP A 112 -22.46 8.05 4.47
N VAL A 113 -23.66 7.46 4.41
CA VAL A 113 -24.02 6.52 3.32
C VAL A 113 -24.16 7.25 1.98
N SER A 114 -24.67 8.49 1.97
CA SER A 114 -24.73 9.31 0.75
C SER A 114 -23.32 9.58 0.20
N TRP A 115 -22.39 9.95 1.08
CA TRP A 115 -20.99 10.18 0.72
C TRP A 115 -20.34 8.90 0.16
N LEU A 116 -20.57 7.75 0.80
CA LEU A 116 -20.03 6.46 0.35
C LEU A 116 -20.48 6.11 -1.07
N LEU A 117 -21.76 6.35 -1.38
CA LEU A 117 -22.31 6.15 -2.71
C LEU A 117 -21.71 7.12 -3.73
N ARG A 118 -21.58 8.41 -3.37
CA ARG A 118 -20.97 9.42 -4.25
C ARG A 118 -19.54 9.04 -4.65
N VAL A 119 -18.73 8.65 -3.66
CA VAL A 119 -17.31 8.34 -3.90
C VAL A 119 -17.11 7.01 -4.63
N SER A 120 -18.05 6.07 -4.49
CA SER A 120 -17.96 4.73 -5.10
C SER A 120 -18.66 4.62 -6.46
N THR A 121 -19.71 5.40 -6.70
CA THR A 121 -20.50 5.39 -7.94
C THR A 121 -20.77 6.81 -8.45
N PRO A 122 -19.74 7.52 -8.94
CA PRO A 122 -19.84 8.93 -9.34
C PRO A 122 -20.69 9.17 -10.60
N ALA A 123 -21.02 8.13 -11.39
CA ALA A 123 -21.77 8.23 -12.64
C ALA A 123 -23.31 8.12 -12.49
N ASP A 124 -23.80 7.83 -11.28
CA ASP A 124 -25.25 7.73 -11.00
C ASP A 124 -25.72 9.09 -10.45
N ASP A 125 -25.95 10.06 -11.34
CA ASP A 125 -26.42 11.43 -11.04
C ASP A 125 -27.88 11.45 -10.54
N GLY A 126 -28.08 10.82 -9.38
CA GLY A 126 -29.32 10.78 -8.63
C GLY A 126 -29.40 11.88 -7.59
N GLY A 127 -29.25 13.15 -7.99
CA GLY A 127 -29.86 14.31 -7.35
C GLY A 127 -29.88 14.42 -5.81
N ASN A 128 -28.77 14.19 -5.11
CA ASN A 128 -28.66 14.57 -3.71
C ASN A 128 -27.46 15.49 -3.48
N GLU A 129 -27.78 16.78 -3.40
CA GLU A 129 -26.93 17.93 -3.07
C GLU A 129 -26.42 17.82 -1.62
N TYR A 130 -25.43 16.94 -1.40
CA TYR A 130 -24.63 16.93 -0.18
C TYR A 130 -23.15 16.85 -0.55
N LEU A 131 -22.54 18.02 -0.75
CA LEU A 131 -21.12 18.19 -1.12
C LEU A 131 -20.19 18.24 0.10
N GLY A 132 -20.71 18.04 1.32
CA GLY A 132 -19.93 18.07 2.56
C GLY A 132 -19.08 16.82 2.79
N LEU A 133 -18.16 16.92 3.77
CA LEU A 133 -17.46 15.78 4.37
C LEU A 133 -18.48 14.84 5.02
N PRO A 134 -18.25 13.51 5.03
CA PRO A 134 -19.12 12.59 5.73
C PRO A 134 -19.02 12.87 7.23
N PRO A 135 -20.14 12.97 7.95
CA PRO A 135 -20.17 13.18 9.40
C PRO A 135 -19.21 12.29 10.22
N ILE A 136 -18.97 11.04 9.79
CA ILE A 136 -18.04 10.11 10.44
C ILE A 136 -16.59 10.63 10.47
N ALA A 137 -16.21 11.43 9.47
CA ALA A 137 -14.88 12.02 9.35
C ALA A 137 -14.82 13.45 9.88
N ALA A 138 -15.87 13.98 10.51
CA ALA A 138 -15.90 15.37 10.99
C ALA A 138 -14.76 15.68 11.99
N ASN A 139 -14.37 14.70 12.80
CA ASN A 139 -13.26 14.84 13.76
C ASN A 139 -11.89 14.49 13.15
N GLU A 140 -11.87 13.83 12.00
CA GLU A 140 -10.65 13.42 11.31
C GLU A 140 -10.78 13.64 9.79
N PRO A 141 -10.77 14.91 9.33
CA PRO A 141 -11.00 15.24 7.91
C PRO A 141 -10.01 14.58 6.95
N ILE A 142 -8.78 14.31 7.43
CA ILE A 142 -7.75 13.62 6.66
C ILE A 142 -8.16 12.20 6.29
N LEU A 143 -8.93 11.50 7.14
CA LEU A 143 -9.41 10.15 6.82
C LEU A 143 -10.37 10.17 5.62
N CYS A 144 -11.24 11.18 5.53
CA CYS A 144 -12.10 11.38 4.36
C CYS A 144 -11.27 11.62 3.09
N LEU A 145 -10.25 12.48 3.18
CA LEU A 145 -9.38 12.76 2.04
C LEU A 145 -8.66 11.49 1.57
N ILE A 146 -8.12 10.69 2.49
CA ILE A 146 -7.47 9.41 2.19
C ILE A 146 -8.43 8.47 1.47
N TRP A 147 -9.65 8.28 1.99
CA TRP A 147 -10.63 7.41 1.35
C TRP A 147 -11.02 7.88 -0.05
N GLU A 148 -11.19 9.18 -0.23
CA GLU A 148 -11.51 9.78 -1.53
C GLU A 148 -10.38 9.53 -2.54
N GLN A 149 -9.13 9.76 -2.15
CA GLN A 149 -7.99 9.47 -3.03
C GLN A 149 -7.89 7.98 -3.36
N ILE A 150 -8.10 7.08 -2.38
CA ILE A 150 -8.06 5.63 -2.64
C ILE A 150 -9.19 5.20 -3.58
N ALA A 151 -10.39 5.77 -3.43
CA ALA A 151 -11.50 5.52 -4.36
C ALA A 151 -11.15 5.97 -5.79
N ILE A 152 -10.56 7.16 -5.94
CA ILE A 152 -10.07 7.66 -7.24
C ILE A 152 -9.03 6.68 -7.83
N LEU A 153 -8.06 6.19 -7.04
CA LEU A 153 -7.09 5.18 -7.51
C LEU A 153 -7.75 3.87 -7.97
N CYS A 154 -8.95 3.54 -7.47
CA CYS A 154 -9.67 2.31 -7.83
C CYS A 154 -10.46 2.44 -9.13
N SER A 155 -11.12 3.59 -9.36
CA SER A 155 -12.15 3.76 -10.39
C SER A 155 -11.96 4.96 -11.33
N GLY A 156 -11.02 5.86 -11.05
CA GLY A 156 -10.76 7.06 -11.86
C GLY A 156 -10.12 6.79 -13.23
N SER A 157 -9.93 7.86 -13.99
CA SER A 157 -9.11 7.95 -15.19
C SER A 157 -7.61 7.96 -14.86
N VAL A 158 -6.73 7.83 -15.85
CA VAL A 158 -5.28 7.80 -15.61
C VAL A 158 -4.71 9.14 -15.12
N GLU A 159 -5.28 10.27 -15.54
CA GLU A 159 -4.91 11.58 -14.99
C GLU A 159 -5.30 11.67 -13.51
N GLU A 160 -6.55 11.31 -13.19
CA GLU A 160 -7.03 11.29 -11.80
C GLU A 160 -6.24 10.29 -10.93
N HIS A 161 -5.74 9.18 -11.50
CA HIS A 161 -4.86 8.25 -10.81
C HIS A 161 -3.52 8.87 -10.43
N SER A 162 -2.96 9.70 -11.32
CA SER A 162 -1.70 10.41 -11.05
C SER A 162 -1.88 11.42 -9.91
N ASP A 163 -2.92 12.26 -9.99
CA ASP A 163 -3.23 13.29 -8.98
C ASP A 163 -3.55 12.66 -7.62
N ALA A 164 -4.30 11.56 -7.62
CA ALA A 164 -4.60 10.85 -6.39
C ALA A 164 -3.36 10.19 -5.77
N ALA A 165 -2.47 9.63 -6.59
CA ALA A 165 -1.22 9.07 -6.11
C ALA A 165 -0.32 10.18 -5.52
N ALA A 166 -0.20 11.32 -6.21
CA ALA A 166 0.55 12.49 -5.73
C ALA A 166 -0.02 13.05 -4.41
N SER A 167 -1.35 13.10 -4.28
CA SER A 167 -2.02 13.54 -3.06
C SER A 167 -1.72 12.61 -1.87
N LEU A 168 -1.76 11.29 -2.08
CA LEU A 168 -1.37 10.33 -1.05
C LEU A 168 0.12 10.41 -0.70
N VAL A 169 1.00 10.69 -1.67
CA VAL A 169 2.43 10.93 -1.42
C VAL A 169 2.61 12.12 -0.50
N SER A 170 1.97 13.26 -0.80
CA SER A 170 2.11 14.46 0.03
C SER A 170 1.71 14.16 1.48
N LEU A 171 0.55 13.53 1.67
CA LEU A 171 0.07 13.16 3.00
C LEU A 171 1.06 12.23 3.74
N ALA A 172 1.59 11.21 3.06
CA ALA A 172 2.53 10.28 3.66
C ALA A 172 3.88 10.93 4.00
N CYS A 173 4.35 11.88 3.18
CA CYS A 173 5.58 12.63 3.40
C CYS A 173 5.47 13.60 4.58
N ASP A 174 4.32 14.26 4.70
CA ASP A 174 4.12 15.32 5.70
C ASP A 174 3.98 14.76 7.12
N ASN A 175 3.46 13.52 7.27
CA ASN A 175 3.18 12.93 8.57
C ASN A 175 3.14 11.39 8.55
N ASP A 176 3.98 10.76 9.35
CA ASP A 176 4.03 9.30 9.54
C ASP A 176 2.66 8.70 9.91
N ARG A 177 1.85 9.44 10.68
CA ARG A 177 0.49 9.02 11.06
C ARG A 177 -0.42 8.89 9.83
N TYR A 178 -0.29 9.77 8.84
CA TYR A 178 -1.09 9.69 7.62
C TYR A 178 -0.62 8.55 6.74
N GLY A 179 0.69 8.33 6.65
CA GLY A 179 1.24 7.11 6.05
C GLY A 179 0.58 5.86 6.64
N LYS A 180 0.52 5.77 7.97
CA LYS A 180 -0.17 4.67 8.69
C LYS A 180 -1.65 4.53 8.30
N LEU A 181 -2.40 5.63 8.27
CA LEU A 181 -3.82 5.60 7.87
C LEU A 181 -4.01 5.15 6.43
N ILE A 182 -3.20 5.62 5.48
CA ILE A 182 -3.25 5.18 4.07
C ILE A 182 -3.12 3.66 3.96
N ILE A 183 -2.31 3.06 4.83
CA ILE A 183 -2.08 1.61 4.87
C ILE A 183 -3.28 0.89 5.47
N GLU A 184 -3.76 1.36 6.63
CA GLU A 184 -4.90 0.77 7.35
C GLU A 184 -6.17 0.76 6.48
N GLU A 185 -6.36 1.83 5.70
CA GLU A 185 -7.46 1.96 4.75
C GLU A 185 -7.20 1.20 3.43
N GLY A 186 -6.02 0.64 3.20
CA GLY A 186 -5.76 -0.26 2.07
C GLY A 186 -5.34 0.43 0.78
N GLY A 187 -4.77 1.63 0.84
CA GLY A 187 -4.26 2.36 -0.33
C GLY A 187 -3.09 1.69 -1.06
N VAL A 188 -2.36 0.78 -0.39
CA VAL A 188 -1.20 0.07 -0.98
C VAL A 188 -1.60 -0.79 -2.19
N GLY A 189 -2.75 -1.47 -2.14
CA GLY A 189 -3.21 -2.36 -3.21
C GLY A 189 -3.46 -1.62 -4.53
N PRO A 190 -4.26 -0.55 -4.54
CA PRO A 190 -4.46 0.32 -5.70
C PRO A 190 -3.16 0.92 -6.23
N LEU A 191 -2.26 1.43 -5.36
CA LEU A 191 -0.96 1.95 -5.78
C LEU A 191 -0.10 0.89 -6.49
N LEU A 192 -0.06 -0.34 -5.97
CA LEU A 192 0.63 -1.46 -6.62
C LEU A 192 0.00 -1.82 -7.97
N LYS A 193 -1.32 -1.70 -8.11
CA LYS A 193 -2.03 -1.97 -9.36
C LYS A 193 -1.68 -0.93 -10.43
N LEU A 194 -1.56 0.33 -10.06
CA LEU A 194 -1.16 1.42 -10.97
C LEU A 194 0.29 1.26 -11.42
N ALA A 195 1.21 0.93 -10.50
CA ALA A 195 2.60 0.65 -10.83
C ALA A 195 2.74 -0.52 -11.84
N LYS A 196 1.82 -1.50 -11.79
CA LYS A 196 1.79 -2.69 -12.66
C LYS A 196 1.08 -2.49 -14.00
N LYS A 197 0.28 -1.43 -14.15
CA LYS A 197 -0.66 -1.30 -15.27
C LYS A 197 0.11 -1.34 -16.60
N ASP A 198 -0.29 -2.27 -17.46
CA ASP A 198 0.15 -2.54 -18.85
C ASP A 198 1.34 -3.47 -19.15
N GLU A 199 2.04 -4.10 -18.20
CA GLU A 199 3.30 -4.84 -18.56
C GLU A 199 3.45 -6.30 -18.06
N TRP A 200 2.35 -6.97 -17.71
CA TRP A 200 2.38 -8.44 -17.49
C TRP A 200 1.71 -9.23 -18.62
N ARG A 201 2.32 -9.21 -19.81
CA ARG A 201 2.15 -10.25 -20.84
C ARG A 201 3.52 -10.74 -21.29
N PRO A 202 4.07 -11.83 -20.69
CA PRO A 202 5.24 -12.47 -21.27
C PRO A 202 4.83 -13.11 -22.60
N ASN A 203 5.38 -12.60 -23.71
CA ASN A 203 5.32 -13.12 -25.07
C ASN A 203 3.94 -13.52 -25.63
N GLN A 204 3.35 -12.64 -26.43
CA GLN A 204 2.77 -13.08 -27.72
C GLN A 204 3.19 -12.09 -28.81
N GLN A 205 3.96 -12.62 -29.76
CA GLN A 205 4.29 -11.97 -31.02
C GLN A 205 3.01 -11.40 -31.65
N GLN A 206 3.08 -10.14 -32.07
CA GLN A 206 2.08 -9.50 -32.91
C GLN A 206 1.93 -10.31 -34.21
N GLN A 207 0.91 -11.16 -34.29
CA GLN A 207 0.34 -11.54 -35.57
C GLN A 207 -0.83 -10.62 -35.86
N HIS A 208 -0.59 -9.68 -36.76
CA HIS A 208 -1.62 -8.88 -37.40
C HIS A 208 -2.54 -9.80 -38.20
N HIS A 209 -3.77 -10.01 -37.72
CA HIS A 209 -4.88 -10.38 -38.60
C HIS A 209 -5.98 -9.34 -38.48
N HIS A 210 -6.05 -8.49 -39.50
CA HIS A 210 -7.24 -7.70 -39.82
C HIS A 210 -8.37 -8.64 -40.17
N GLN A 211 -9.50 -8.56 -39.45
CA GLN A 211 -10.80 -8.82 -40.04
C GLN A 211 -11.89 -8.04 -39.31
N VAL A 212 -12.65 -7.29 -40.12
CA VAL A 212 -13.75 -6.41 -39.77
C VAL A 212 -15.03 -7.25 -39.59
N ALA A 213 -15.74 -7.06 -38.48
CA ALA A 213 -17.16 -7.41 -38.35
C ALA A 213 -17.86 -6.52 -37.30
N LEU A 214 -19.05 -6.04 -37.67
CA LEU A 214 -19.88 -5.07 -36.96
C LEU A 214 -20.64 -5.65 -35.74
N SER A 215 -21.03 -4.71 -34.87
CA SER A 215 -22.17 -4.72 -33.94
C SER A 215 -22.01 -5.34 -32.54
N GLY A 216 -22.20 -4.48 -31.53
CA GLY A 216 -22.42 -4.87 -30.14
C GLY A 216 -22.14 -3.72 -29.17
N THR A 217 -23.19 -2.97 -28.79
CA THR A 217 -23.20 -1.96 -27.73
C THR A 217 -22.63 -2.53 -26.42
N SER A 218 -21.44 -2.08 -26.03
CA SER A 218 -20.91 -2.29 -24.68
C SER A 218 -19.88 -1.20 -24.36
N ILE A 219 -20.10 -0.50 -23.25
CA ILE A 219 -19.20 0.52 -22.66
C ILE A 219 -17.98 -0.20 -22.08
N LYS A 220 -17.18 -0.82 -22.95
CA LYS A 220 -15.93 -1.51 -22.64
C LYS A 220 -14.87 -1.24 -23.71
N GLY A 221 -14.98 -0.07 -24.36
CA GLY A 221 -14.24 0.31 -25.56
C GLY A 221 -13.46 1.62 -25.47
N LYS A 222 -13.47 2.35 -24.36
CA LYS A 222 -12.48 3.42 -24.11
C LYS A 222 -11.21 2.81 -23.50
N ARG A 223 -10.52 1.99 -24.28
CA ARG A 223 -9.05 1.95 -24.20
C ARG A 223 -8.58 3.07 -25.11
N GLU A 224 -8.80 4.30 -24.66
CA GLU A 224 -8.12 5.42 -25.28
C GLU A 224 -6.63 5.15 -25.13
N ASN A 225 -5.93 5.25 -26.25
CA ASN A 225 -4.50 5.03 -26.36
C ASN A 225 -3.84 6.25 -25.68
N GLU A 226 -3.90 6.28 -24.36
CA GLU A 226 -3.38 7.36 -23.52
C GLU A 226 -1.87 7.51 -23.75
N GLU A 227 -1.41 8.76 -23.70
CA GLU A 227 -0.03 9.11 -24.02
C GLU A 227 0.96 8.37 -23.09
N PRO A 228 2.06 7.80 -23.61
CA PRO A 228 3.03 7.06 -22.81
C PRO A 228 3.63 7.90 -21.67
N ALA A 229 3.67 9.23 -21.81
CA ALA A 229 4.10 10.17 -20.77
C ALA A 229 3.17 10.17 -19.55
N THR A 230 1.85 10.29 -19.73
CA THR A 230 0.87 10.29 -18.62
C THR A 230 0.92 8.97 -17.84
N LYS A 231 1.14 7.85 -18.53
CA LYS A 231 1.31 6.54 -17.88
C LYS A 231 2.62 6.44 -17.10
N ALA A 232 3.69 7.04 -17.61
CA ALA A 232 4.97 7.11 -16.92
C ALA A 232 4.86 7.93 -15.62
N ASP A 233 4.23 9.10 -15.67
CA ASP A 233 4.00 9.96 -14.51
C ASP A 233 3.17 9.25 -13.44
N MET A 234 2.06 8.61 -13.84
CA MET A 234 1.24 7.81 -12.93
C MET A 234 2.06 6.70 -12.25
N LYS A 235 2.92 5.99 -13.01
CA LYS A 235 3.81 4.96 -12.45
C LYS A 235 4.86 5.54 -11.51
N ALA A 236 5.41 6.71 -11.83
CA ALA A 236 6.39 7.41 -11.01
C ALA A 236 5.77 7.83 -9.67
N MET A 237 4.59 8.44 -9.69
CA MET A 237 3.86 8.84 -8.49
C MET A 237 3.47 7.62 -7.63
N ALA A 238 3.03 6.53 -8.25
CA ALA A 238 2.76 5.28 -7.53
C ALA A 238 4.03 4.70 -6.88
N ALA A 239 5.15 4.63 -7.59
CA ALA A 239 6.42 4.16 -7.05
C ALA A 239 6.92 5.05 -5.90
N ARG A 240 6.77 6.38 -6.03
CA ARG A 240 7.09 7.35 -5.00
C ARG A 240 6.22 7.15 -3.75
N ALA A 241 4.93 6.92 -3.90
CA ALA A 241 4.03 6.61 -2.79
C ALA A 241 4.47 5.34 -2.06
N LEU A 242 4.76 4.28 -2.82
CA LEU A 242 5.21 3.01 -2.26
C LEU A 242 6.53 3.17 -1.49
N ARG A 243 7.49 3.95 -1.98
CA ARG A 243 8.73 4.27 -1.25
C ARG A 243 8.43 4.83 0.15
N HIS A 244 7.64 5.91 0.22
CA HIS A 244 7.37 6.58 1.50
C HIS A 244 6.58 5.68 2.46
N LEU A 245 5.66 4.87 1.94
CA LEU A 245 4.93 3.91 2.75
C LEU A 245 5.86 2.80 3.29
N CYS A 246 6.80 2.29 2.48
CA CYS A 246 7.73 1.21 2.89
C CYS A 246 8.66 1.60 4.04
N ALA A 247 9.05 2.87 4.13
CA ALA A 247 10.06 3.35 5.07
C ALA A 247 9.70 2.94 6.51
N GLY A 248 10.54 2.09 7.12
CA GLY A 248 10.35 1.60 8.49
C GLY A 248 9.17 0.65 8.73
N ASN A 249 8.40 0.26 7.70
CA ASN A 249 7.19 -0.54 7.88
C ASN A 249 7.31 -1.97 7.32
N ALA A 250 7.61 -2.93 8.22
CA ALA A 250 7.77 -4.34 7.86
C ALA A 250 6.51 -5.02 7.32
N ALA A 251 5.32 -4.63 7.79
CA ALA A 251 4.06 -5.23 7.35
C ALA A 251 3.78 -4.89 5.87
N ILE A 252 3.99 -3.63 5.49
CA ILE A 252 3.86 -3.21 4.09
C ILE A 252 4.96 -3.83 3.24
N CYS A 253 6.22 -3.78 3.71
CA CYS A 253 7.32 -4.37 2.96
C CYS A 253 7.03 -5.85 2.67
N SER A 254 6.41 -6.59 3.60
CA SER A 254 5.96 -7.97 3.37
C SER A 254 4.87 -8.09 2.30
N SER A 255 3.93 -7.14 2.25
CA SER A 255 2.87 -7.08 1.22
C SER A 255 3.43 -6.74 -0.17
N ILE A 256 4.35 -5.77 -0.26
CA ILE A 256 4.96 -5.33 -1.52
C ILE A 256 6.00 -6.32 -2.03
N THR A 257 6.59 -7.12 -1.15
CA THR A 257 7.55 -8.16 -1.52
C THR A 257 6.91 -9.48 -1.94
N GLU A 258 5.57 -9.55 -2.08
CA GLU A 258 4.94 -10.66 -2.79
C GLU A 258 5.59 -10.86 -4.18
N PRO A 259 5.83 -12.10 -4.64
CA PRO A 259 6.70 -12.35 -5.80
C PRO A 259 6.34 -11.55 -7.06
N ARG A 260 5.04 -11.35 -7.33
CA ARG A 260 4.56 -10.57 -8.48
C ARG A 260 4.77 -9.06 -8.32
N ALA A 261 4.66 -8.54 -7.10
CA ALA A 261 4.90 -7.12 -6.81
C ALA A 261 6.41 -6.81 -6.83
N LEU A 262 7.23 -7.67 -6.25
CA LEU A 262 8.68 -7.52 -6.26
C LEU A 262 9.27 -7.61 -7.68
N LEU A 263 8.77 -8.52 -8.52
CA LEU A 263 9.14 -8.57 -9.95
C LEU A 263 8.73 -7.31 -10.72
N CYS A 264 7.61 -6.70 -10.36
CA CYS A 264 7.19 -5.44 -10.98
C CYS A 264 8.18 -4.31 -10.65
N LEU A 265 8.61 -4.18 -9.38
CA LEU A 265 9.62 -3.18 -9.00
C LEU A 265 10.95 -3.43 -9.72
N ALA A 266 11.37 -4.69 -9.85
CA ALA A 266 12.57 -5.04 -10.62
C ALA A 266 12.45 -4.64 -12.10
N PHE A 267 11.29 -4.87 -12.71
CA PHE A 267 11.02 -4.50 -14.09
C PHE A 267 10.97 -2.98 -14.29
N LEU A 268 10.30 -2.24 -13.40
CA LEU A 268 10.25 -0.77 -13.44
C LEU A 268 11.65 -0.17 -13.28
N LEU A 269 12.48 -0.75 -12.41
CA LEU A 269 13.89 -0.39 -12.29
C LEU A 269 14.70 -0.71 -13.56
N GLU A 270 14.32 -1.75 -14.32
CA GLU A 270 15.04 -2.12 -15.54
C GLU A 270 14.67 -1.27 -16.75
N LYS A 271 13.37 -1.04 -16.95
CA LYS A 271 12.76 -0.55 -18.21
C LYS A 271 11.99 0.75 -18.05
N GLY A 272 11.75 1.22 -16.83
CA GLY A 272 11.04 2.47 -16.60
C GLY A 272 11.78 3.66 -17.19
N PRO A 273 11.10 4.78 -17.45
CA PRO A 273 11.76 6.07 -17.67
C PRO A 273 12.47 6.53 -16.39
N ASP A 274 13.35 7.53 -16.51
CA ASP A 274 14.32 7.91 -15.46
C ASP A 274 13.67 8.12 -14.07
N GLU A 275 12.59 8.91 -13.97
CA GLU A 275 11.85 9.14 -12.72
C GLU A 275 11.26 7.85 -12.12
N VAL A 276 10.72 6.96 -12.97
CA VAL A 276 10.17 5.67 -12.54
C VAL A 276 11.28 4.75 -12.04
N GLN A 277 12.43 4.72 -12.70
CA GLN A 277 13.59 3.95 -12.25
C GLN A 277 14.09 4.47 -10.90
N TYR A 278 14.23 5.79 -10.77
CA TYR A 278 14.69 6.46 -9.56
C TYR A 278 13.80 6.14 -8.36
N HIS A 279 12.48 6.33 -8.49
CA HIS A 279 11.55 6.00 -7.41
C HIS A 279 11.45 4.50 -7.14
N SER A 280 11.58 3.64 -8.15
CA SER A 280 11.63 2.18 -7.96
C SER A 280 12.88 1.74 -7.20
N ALA A 281 14.04 2.34 -7.50
CA ALA A 281 15.29 2.08 -6.79
C ALA A 281 15.19 2.51 -5.32
N LEU A 282 14.64 3.70 -5.06
CA LEU A 282 14.43 4.18 -3.69
C LEU A 282 13.42 3.31 -2.93
N ALA A 283 12.33 2.88 -3.55
CA ALA A 283 11.37 1.97 -2.91
C ALA A 283 12.03 0.64 -2.52
N LEU A 284 12.85 0.05 -3.41
CA LEU A 284 13.60 -1.17 -3.09
C LEU A 284 14.67 -0.93 -2.02
N MET A 285 15.29 0.26 -1.98
CA MET A 285 16.22 0.64 -0.91
C MET A 285 15.54 0.66 0.46
N GLU A 286 14.34 1.26 0.57
CA GLU A 286 13.56 1.24 1.82
C GLU A 286 13.17 -0.19 2.23
N ILE A 287 12.70 -1.01 1.28
CA ILE A 287 12.34 -2.41 1.53
C ILE A 287 13.54 -3.22 2.02
N THR A 288 14.71 -3.05 1.41
CA THR A 288 15.93 -3.77 1.81
C THR A 288 16.46 -3.26 3.14
N ALA A 289 16.33 -1.97 3.46
CA ALA A 289 16.67 -1.43 4.78
C ALA A 289 15.82 -2.05 5.89
N VAL A 290 14.52 -2.22 5.65
CA VAL A 290 13.64 -2.95 6.59
C VAL A 290 14.03 -4.43 6.66
N ALA A 291 14.42 -5.05 5.54
CA ALA A 291 14.89 -6.44 5.52
C ALA A 291 16.25 -6.64 6.23
N GLU A 292 17.09 -5.62 6.36
CA GLU A 292 18.34 -5.70 7.12
C GLU A 292 18.06 -6.00 8.59
N THR A 293 17.11 -5.26 9.18
CA THR A 293 16.73 -5.37 10.60
C THR A 293 15.68 -6.46 10.86
N ASN A 294 14.81 -6.76 9.89
CA ASN A 294 13.77 -7.78 10.01
C ASN A 294 14.17 -9.12 9.36
N SER A 295 14.47 -10.13 10.20
CA SER A 295 14.91 -11.43 9.70
C SER A 295 13.85 -12.22 8.95
N ASP A 296 12.57 -12.02 9.25
CA ASP A 296 11.50 -12.79 8.64
C ASP A 296 11.23 -12.29 7.23
N LEU A 297 11.09 -10.97 7.07
CA LEU A 297 11.02 -10.31 5.76
C LEU A 297 12.22 -10.72 4.89
N ARG A 298 13.43 -10.69 5.44
CA ARG A 298 14.63 -11.08 4.72
C ARG A 298 14.58 -12.53 4.19
N ARG A 299 14.12 -13.46 5.02
CA ARG A 299 14.03 -14.90 4.66
C ARG A 299 12.91 -15.19 3.67
N THR A 300 11.81 -14.44 3.72
CA THR A 300 10.64 -14.66 2.85
C THR A 300 10.80 -13.94 1.52
N ALA A 301 11.12 -12.64 1.54
CA ALA A 301 11.19 -11.78 0.36
C ALA A 301 12.46 -11.98 -0.46
N PHE A 302 13.61 -12.06 0.21
CA PHE A 302 14.95 -12.03 -0.42
C PHE A 302 15.67 -13.37 -0.34
N LYS A 303 14.93 -14.47 -0.42
CA LYS A 303 15.51 -15.81 -0.53
C LYS A 303 16.34 -15.89 -1.84
N PRO A 304 17.65 -16.22 -1.80
CA PRO A 304 18.49 -16.23 -3.01
C PRO A 304 18.01 -17.17 -4.14
N THR A 305 17.21 -18.19 -3.80
CA THR A 305 16.63 -19.12 -4.78
C THR A 305 15.35 -18.60 -5.42
N ALA A 306 14.77 -17.50 -4.91
CA ALA A 306 13.52 -16.96 -5.42
C ALA A 306 13.78 -16.13 -6.71
N PRO A 307 13.06 -16.39 -7.81
CA PRO A 307 13.25 -15.65 -9.06
C PRO A 307 13.08 -14.13 -8.91
N ALA A 308 12.12 -13.69 -8.09
CA ALA A 308 11.85 -12.27 -7.84
C ALA A 308 13.02 -11.57 -7.13
N ALA A 309 13.54 -12.18 -6.07
CA ALA A 309 14.69 -11.67 -5.33
C ALA A 309 15.94 -11.62 -6.23
N LYS A 310 16.16 -12.67 -7.02
CA LYS A 310 17.28 -12.73 -7.97
C LYS A 310 17.17 -11.60 -9.01
N ALA A 311 15.99 -11.36 -9.58
CA ALA A 311 15.78 -10.27 -10.54
C ALA A 311 16.15 -8.91 -9.95
N VAL A 312 15.72 -8.60 -8.72
CA VAL A 312 16.08 -7.35 -8.03
C VAL A 312 17.60 -7.23 -7.84
N VAL A 313 18.25 -8.28 -7.32
CA VAL A 313 19.71 -8.27 -7.08
C VAL A 313 20.48 -8.12 -8.39
N ASP A 314 20.09 -8.84 -9.44
CA ASP A 314 20.74 -8.75 -10.75
C ASP A 314 20.58 -7.34 -11.35
N GLN A 315 19.44 -6.65 -11.11
CA GLN A 315 19.28 -5.25 -11.53
C GLN A 315 20.19 -4.28 -10.77
N PHE A 316 20.30 -4.42 -9.44
CA PHE A 316 21.22 -3.60 -8.66
C PHE A 316 22.67 -3.82 -9.08
N LEU A 317 23.08 -5.07 -9.31
CA LEU A 317 24.42 -5.36 -9.80
C LEU A 317 24.66 -4.78 -11.19
N ARG A 318 23.66 -4.83 -12.09
CA ARG A 318 23.76 -4.18 -13.41
C ARG A 318 24.00 -2.68 -13.29
N ILE A 319 23.31 -2.00 -12.38
CA ILE A 319 23.47 -0.55 -12.13
C ILE A 319 24.86 -0.26 -11.54
N ILE A 320 25.28 -1.00 -10.51
CA ILE A 320 26.59 -0.85 -9.86
C ILE A 320 27.74 -1.02 -10.87
N ASN A 321 27.61 -1.97 -11.81
CA ASN A 321 28.63 -2.19 -12.85
C ASN A 321 28.62 -1.13 -13.98
N LYS A 322 27.56 -0.33 -14.11
CA LYS A 322 27.48 0.73 -15.14
C LYS A 322 28.18 2.03 -14.67
N GLU A 323 28.38 2.20 -13.37
CA GLU A 323 29.18 3.26 -12.71
C GLU A 323 28.76 4.72 -12.94
N ASP A 324 27.82 5.01 -13.85
CA ASP A 324 27.35 6.37 -14.17
C ASP A 324 25.81 6.42 -14.18
N SER A 325 25.22 6.51 -12.99
CA SER A 325 23.77 6.55 -12.82
C SER A 325 23.39 7.11 -11.45
N ASP A 326 22.39 7.99 -11.41
CA ASP A 326 21.76 8.49 -10.16
C ASP A 326 21.15 7.37 -9.29
N LEU A 327 21.06 6.15 -9.85
CA LEU A 327 20.60 4.94 -9.19
C LEU A 327 21.70 4.22 -8.41
N LEU A 328 22.97 4.66 -8.50
CA LEU A 328 24.11 4.02 -7.84
C LEU A 328 23.94 3.98 -6.33
N TYR A 329 23.70 5.15 -5.73
CA TYR A 329 23.53 5.28 -4.28
C TYR A 329 22.46 4.31 -3.73
N PRO A 330 21.19 4.32 -4.21
CA PRO A 330 20.19 3.40 -3.72
C PRO A 330 20.52 1.92 -4.01
N SER A 331 21.23 1.62 -5.11
CA SER A 331 21.62 0.24 -5.46
C SER A 331 22.70 -0.32 -4.53
N ILE A 332 23.75 0.48 -4.24
CA ILE A 332 24.84 0.09 -3.33
C ILE A 332 24.28 -0.16 -1.93
N ARG A 333 23.49 0.79 -1.43
CA ARG A 333 22.85 0.69 -0.11
C ARG A 333 21.96 -0.55 -0.02
N SER A 334 21.16 -0.81 -1.05
CA SER A 334 20.29 -1.99 -1.11
C SER A 334 21.06 -3.30 -1.05
N ILE A 335 22.17 -3.40 -1.80
CA ILE A 335 23.04 -4.58 -1.78
C ILE A 335 23.69 -4.77 -0.40
N GLY A 336 24.17 -3.69 0.22
CA GLY A 336 24.71 -3.72 1.59
C GLY A 336 23.68 -4.20 2.62
N ASN A 337 22.46 -3.68 2.57
CA ASN A 337 21.35 -4.09 3.45
C ASN A 337 21.02 -5.58 3.31
N LEU A 338 21.20 -6.14 2.11
CA LEU A 338 21.00 -7.55 1.79
C LEU A 338 22.22 -8.43 2.08
N ALA A 339 23.32 -7.91 2.63
CA ALA A 339 24.55 -8.69 2.88
C ALA A 339 24.28 -10.01 3.61
N ARG A 340 23.29 -10.03 4.51
CA ARG A 340 22.89 -11.21 5.28
C ARG A 340 22.07 -12.27 4.55
N THR A 341 21.74 -12.03 3.28
CA THR A 341 21.01 -12.97 2.43
C THR A 341 21.95 -13.83 1.59
N PHE A 342 23.13 -13.32 1.27
CA PHE A 342 24.03 -13.94 0.32
C PHE A 342 24.86 -15.04 0.97
N ARG A 343 25.03 -16.15 0.24
CA ARG A 343 25.97 -17.21 0.63
C ARG A 343 27.38 -16.80 0.28
N ALA A 344 28.37 -17.28 1.04
CA ALA A 344 29.80 -17.02 0.78
C ALA A 344 30.27 -17.38 -0.65
N THR A 345 29.51 -18.20 -1.38
CA THR A 345 29.78 -18.55 -2.79
C THR A 345 29.39 -17.46 -3.80
N GLU A 346 28.64 -16.43 -3.40
CA GLU A 346 28.16 -15.36 -4.29
C GLU A 346 29.21 -14.24 -4.47
N THR A 347 30.29 -14.53 -5.19
CA THR A 347 31.45 -13.63 -5.29
C THR A 347 31.25 -12.45 -6.24
N ARG A 348 30.11 -12.37 -6.95
CA ARG A 348 29.85 -11.34 -7.97
C ARG A 348 29.62 -9.95 -7.38
N ILE A 349 29.43 -9.83 -6.07
CA ILE A 349 29.07 -8.59 -5.39
C ILE A 349 30.30 -7.78 -4.93
N ILE A 350 31.35 -8.46 -4.48
CA ILE A 350 32.48 -7.79 -3.80
C ILE A 350 33.31 -6.95 -4.78
N ASN A 351 33.69 -7.51 -5.93
CA ASN A 351 34.56 -6.80 -6.88
C ASN A 351 33.93 -5.49 -7.41
N PRO A 352 32.63 -5.45 -7.80
CA PRO A 352 32.01 -4.18 -8.18
C PRO A 352 32.02 -3.12 -7.07
N LEU A 353 31.80 -3.52 -5.80
CA LEU A 353 31.83 -2.57 -4.68
C LEU A 353 33.24 -2.05 -4.40
N VAL A 354 34.27 -2.90 -4.52
CA VAL A 354 35.67 -2.47 -4.32
C VAL A 354 36.08 -1.45 -5.37
N LYS A 355 35.67 -1.62 -6.64
CA LYS A 355 35.95 -0.66 -7.71
C LYS A 355 35.37 0.73 -7.44
N LEU A 356 34.27 0.82 -6.69
CA LEU A 356 33.64 2.09 -6.34
C LEU A 356 34.42 2.86 -5.25
N LEU A 357 35.47 2.28 -4.66
CA LEU A 357 36.33 2.96 -3.70
C LEU A 357 37.39 3.84 -4.38
N ASP A 358 37.68 3.63 -5.67
CA ASP A 358 38.72 4.34 -6.41
C ASP A 358 38.15 5.63 -7.03
N ASP A 359 38.57 6.79 -6.52
CA ASP A 359 38.33 8.14 -7.09
C ASP A 359 36.87 8.43 -7.55
N ARG A 360 35.89 8.09 -6.70
CA ARG A 360 34.47 8.43 -6.88
C ARG A 360 34.00 9.57 -5.99
N GLU A 361 32.79 10.04 -6.25
CA GLU A 361 32.11 11.00 -5.38
C GLU A 361 32.14 10.51 -3.93
N PRO A 362 32.44 11.38 -2.95
CA PRO A 362 32.60 10.98 -1.55
C PRO A 362 31.43 10.18 -0.98
N GLU A 363 30.21 10.48 -1.44
CA GLU A 363 28.99 9.78 -1.02
C GLU A 363 28.94 8.33 -1.52
N VAL A 364 29.32 8.09 -2.78
CA VAL A 364 29.37 6.75 -3.38
C VAL A 364 30.47 5.91 -2.73
N THR A 365 31.66 6.49 -2.56
CA THR A 365 32.80 5.83 -1.90
C THR A 365 32.45 5.42 -0.46
N ARG A 366 31.82 6.33 0.30
CA ARG A 366 31.38 6.06 1.68
C ARG A 366 30.35 4.94 1.72
N GLU A 367 29.34 4.98 0.87
CA GLU A 367 28.27 3.96 0.84
C GLU A 367 28.81 2.59 0.41
N ALA A 368 29.76 2.54 -0.54
CA ALA A 368 30.43 1.31 -0.94
C ALA A 368 31.25 0.70 0.21
N ALA A 369 31.96 1.54 0.98
CA ALA A 369 32.70 1.09 2.18
C ALA A 369 31.76 0.53 3.25
N ILE A 370 30.62 1.18 3.50
CA ILE A 370 29.58 0.68 4.42
C ILE A 370 29.01 -0.65 3.93
N ALA A 371 28.70 -0.78 2.64
CA ALA A 371 28.22 -2.03 2.09
C ALA A 371 29.25 -3.16 2.29
N LEU A 372 30.53 -2.91 1.98
CA LEU A 372 31.62 -3.87 2.16
C LEU A 372 31.82 -4.29 3.62
N SER A 373 31.73 -3.36 4.58
CA SER A 373 31.83 -3.69 6.01
C SER A 373 30.70 -4.62 6.45
N LYS A 374 29.47 -4.42 5.95
CA LYS A 374 28.33 -5.33 6.18
C LYS A 374 28.59 -6.76 5.65
N PHE A 375 29.36 -6.91 4.58
CA PHE A 375 29.82 -8.22 4.09
C PHE A 375 30.97 -8.82 4.91
N ALA A 376 31.72 -8.00 5.66
CA ALA A 376 32.85 -8.43 6.48
C ALA A 376 32.47 -8.86 7.91
N CYS A 377 31.36 -8.36 8.45
CA CYS A 377 30.88 -8.72 9.79
C CYS A 377 30.61 -10.23 9.95
N ALA A 378 31.00 -10.79 11.11
CA ALA A 378 31.10 -12.23 11.43
C ALA A 378 29.83 -13.10 11.26
N GLY A 379 28.71 -12.52 10.85
CA GLY A 379 27.49 -13.21 10.47
C GLY A 379 27.38 -13.59 8.99
N ASN A 380 28.22 -13.06 8.09
CA ASN A 380 28.22 -13.40 6.65
C ASN A 380 29.61 -13.32 5.99
N PHE A 381 29.71 -14.03 4.88
CA PHE A 381 30.77 -14.01 3.86
C PHE A 381 32.20 -14.43 4.24
N LEU A 382 32.90 -13.71 5.13
CA LEU A 382 34.36 -13.88 5.27
C LEU A 382 34.79 -14.81 6.39
N SER A 383 33.99 -14.97 7.45
CA SER A 383 34.35 -15.84 8.60
C SER A 383 34.33 -17.35 8.25
N GLN A 384 33.38 -17.79 7.40
CA GLN A 384 33.29 -19.20 7.01
C GLN A 384 34.33 -19.61 5.97
N SER A 385 34.63 -18.75 4.99
CA SER A 385 35.63 -19.03 3.96
C SER A 385 37.05 -19.11 4.56
N LEU A 386 37.38 -18.25 5.52
CA LEU A 386 38.64 -18.31 6.27
C LEU A 386 38.72 -19.52 7.23
N GLN A 387 37.61 -19.96 7.83
CA GLN A 387 37.57 -21.19 8.63
C GLN A 387 37.73 -22.46 7.77
N GLY A 388 37.15 -22.49 6.57
CA GLY A 388 37.34 -23.58 5.61
C GLY A 388 38.79 -23.65 5.09
N TYR A 389 39.39 -22.50 4.78
CA TYR A 389 40.78 -22.40 4.34
C TYR A 389 41.78 -22.83 5.42
N ASN A 390 41.53 -22.48 6.69
CA ASN A 390 42.36 -22.90 7.83
C ASN A 390 42.24 -24.39 8.18
N ARG A 391 41.11 -25.05 7.87
CA ARG A 391 40.97 -26.52 8.00
C ARG A 391 41.75 -27.28 6.93
N GLY A 392 41.88 -26.73 5.72
CA GLY A 392 42.66 -27.32 4.63
C GLY A 392 44.19 -27.20 4.85
N ARG A 393 44.66 -26.09 5.44
CA ARG A 393 46.10 -25.83 5.66
C ARG A 393 46.71 -26.48 6.90
N ARG A 394 45.92 -26.96 7.88
CA ARG A 394 46.48 -27.74 9.00
C ARG A 394 47.09 -29.08 8.58
N ASN A 395 46.84 -29.54 7.36
CA ASN A 395 47.40 -30.80 6.85
C ASN A 395 48.63 -30.65 5.95
N GLN A 396 49.07 -29.43 5.60
CA GLN A 396 50.29 -29.23 4.79
C GLN A 396 50.96 -27.88 5.12
N ALA A 397 52.20 -27.95 5.61
CA ALA A 397 53.12 -26.82 5.75
C ALA A 397 54.23 -26.93 4.65
N PRO A 398 55.04 -25.88 4.37
CA PRO A 398 54.74 -24.92 3.32
C PRO A 398 55.81 -24.87 2.21
N SER A 399 55.43 -24.38 1.02
CA SER A 399 56.39 -23.79 0.07
C SER A 399 55.72 -22.70 -0.78
N SER A 400 56.20 -21.47 -0.55
CA SER A 400 56.41 -20.36 -1.51
C SER A 400 55.32 -19.92 -2.50
N THR A 401 55.14 -18.58 -2.51
CA THR A 401 54.54 -17.69 -3.51
C THR A 401 53.01 -17.53 -3.58
N GLY A 402 52.55 -16.39 -3.05
CA GLY A 402 51.76 -15.41 -3.81
C GLY A 402 50.23 -15.54 -3.76
N PHE A 403 49.58 -14.81 -2.85
CA PHE A 403 48.39 -13.98 -3.11
C PHE A 403 48.14 -13.08 -1.88
N LEU A 404 48.03 -11.77 -2.11
CA LEU A 404 47.96 -10.68 -1.13
C LEU A 404 46.61 -10.61 -0.39
N TRP A 405 46.18 -11.68 0.26
CA TRP A 405 45.11 -11.66 1.28
C TRP A 405 45.48 -12.65 2.37
N GLY A 406 46.44 -12.28 3.21
CA GLY A 406 46.94 -13.16 4.26
C GLY A 406 47.50 -12.39 5.44
N THR A 407 46.96 -12.72 6.60
CA THR A 407 47.49 -12.46 7.96
C THR A 407 47.46 -11.01 8.43
N ASN A 408 46.27 -10.50 8.76
CA ASN A 408 46.00 -9.81 10.03
C ASN A 408 44.49 -9.82 10.27
N GLY A 409 44.07 -9.85 11.53
CA GLY A 409 42.74 -10.29 11.97
C GLY A 409 41.57 -9.62 11.25
N SER A 410 40.42 -10.31 11.23
CA SER A 410 39.12 -9.78 10.81
C SER A 410 38.80 -8.39 11.37
N ASP A 411 39.37 -8.08 12.52
CA ASP A 411 39.23 -6.78 13.19
C ASP A 411 39.95 -5.68 12.38
N SER A 412 41.18 -5.90 11.91
CA SER A 412 41.97 -4.89 11.19
C SER A 412 41.39 -4.42 9.85
N PHE A 413 40.71 -5.28 9.09
CA PHE A 413 40.07 -4.89 7.83
C PHE A 413 38.75 -4.15 8.06
N SER A 414 37.97 -4.61 9.06
CA SER A 414 36.78 -3.89 9.52
C SER A 414 37.16 -2.52 10.07
N ASP A 415 38.22 -2.45 10.88
CA ASP A 415 38.77 -1.21 11.44
C ASP A 415 39.27 -0.29 10.34
N THR A 416 39.93 -0.82 9.28
CA THR A 416 40.40 0.00 8.15
C THR A 416 39.25 0.56 7.32
N LEU A 417 38.17 -0.21 7.12
CA LEU A 417 36.96 0.27 6.44
C LEU A 417 36.13 1.23 7.31
N GLU A 418 36.03 1.00 8.62
CA GLU A 418 35.43 1.93 9.57
C GLU A 418 36.25 3.22 9.67
N LEU A 419 37.58 3.14 9.66
CA LEU A 419 38.46 4.30 9.61
C LEU A 419 38.32 5.06 8.30
N HIS A 420 38.21 4.40 7.14
CA HIS A 420 37.94 5.08 5.86
C HIS A 420 36.52 5.70 5.85
N SER A 421 35.51 5.02 6.41
CA SER A 421 34.16 5.57 6.54
C SER A 421 34.13 6.80 7.46
N ASN A 422 34.90 6.78 8.56
CA ASN A 422 35.02 7.87 9.52
C ASN A 422 35.97 9.00 9.07
N ALA A 423 36.89 8.75 8.14
CA ALA A 423 37.80 9.75 7.60
C ALA A 423 37.21 10.58 6.45
N CYS A 424 36.11 10.14 5.84
CA CYS A 424 35.37 10.89 4.82
C CYS A 424 34.29 11.83 5.39
N PHE A 425 34.43 12.32 6.63
CA PHE A 425 33.51 13.28 7.26
C PHE A 425 33.96 14.74 7.12
#